data_AF-A0A969XZA2-F1
#
_entry.id   AF-A0A969XZA2-F1
#
_cell.length_a   1.000
_cell.length_b   1.000
_cell.length_c   1.000
_cell.angle_alpha   90.00
_cell.angle_beta   90.00
_cell.angle_gamma   90.00
#
_symmetry.space_group_name_H-M   'P 1'
#
loop_
_entity.id
_entity.type
_entity.pdbx_description
1 polymer ?
#
loop_
_entity_poly.entity_id
_entity_poly.type
_entity_poly.pdbx_seq_one_letter_code
_entity_poly.pdbx_strand_id
1 'polypeptide(L)'
;MNRRNVVIVALLAMVLIAGTGCDIPPSPPTSGGRAVTSIIVTAESERDAAQRLVDAQAEYRWSLAALAAYYQTGGALVKHRWAVREMENLEQAQLFTFKNLQASQPDRGATIGQADEATLVERVVTARKAYTDAIDALTLYYEGIGEPLKLAAVDNIRRRFDPVRTYMYFLDAEVPPADLKPLTIIPEAEQMFEQALALYEGGRVLGITVDYAKTRQSLLRFLDLIRQYPTSTKIAYSAFYIGEIYRQFDEPTRAVIWYRRATQWDPMLDRPARFEAARIAQFELRNYEMALGLYREVLQYETFDMGNVKVARGRIAELEFAMGGK
;
A
#
# COMPACT_ATOMS: atom_id res chain seq x y z
N MET A 1 -42.85 -44.85 25.56
CA MET A 1 -41.98 -45.32 24.46
C MET A 1 -42.16 -44.40 23.25
N ASN A 2 -41.18 -43.53 22.99
CA ASN A 2 -40.77 -42.97 21.69
C ASN A 2 -39.99 -41.66 21.92
N ARG A 3 -38.67 -41.76 22.08
CA ARG A 3 -37.76 -40.62 21.97
C ARG A 3 -37.51 -40.38 20.47
N ARG A 4 -38.05 -39.28 19.94
CA ARG A 4 -37.64 -38.75 18.64
C ARG A 4 -36.34 -37.97 18.85
N ASN A 5 -35.26 -38.48 18.25
CA ASN A 5 -33.99 -37.78 18.10
C ASN A 5 -34.22 -36.55 17.21
N VAL A 6 -34.03 -35.35 17.76
CA VAL A 6 -33.86 -34.13 16.98
C VAL A 6 -32.36 -33.90 16.86
N VAL A 7 -31.81 -34.30 15.71
CA VAL A 7 -30.45 -33.91 15.30
C VAL A 7 -30.55 -32.45 14.86
N ILE A 8 -30.08 -31.53 15.69
CA ILE A 8 -29.86 -30.15 15.29
C ILE A 8 -28.61 -30.14 14.41
N VAL A 9 -28.80 -30.18 13.09
CA VAL A 9 -27.75 -29.87 12.13
C VAL A 9 -27.52 -28.37 12.19
N ALA A 10 -26.52 -27.95 12.96
CA ALA A 10 -26.01 -26.59 12.89
C ALA A 10 -25.28 -26.42 11.56
N LEU A 11 -26.00 -25.92 10.56
CA LEU A 11 -25.43 -25.36 9.34
C LEU A 11 -24.60 -24.13 9.73
N LEU A 12 -23.30 -24.35 9.97
CA LEU A 12 -22.30 -23.30 10.00
C LEU A 12 -22.24 -22.70 8.60
N ALA A 13 -22.96 -21.59 8.42
CA ALA A 13 -22.81 -20.72 7.27
C ALA A 13 -21.36 -20.21 7.26
N MET A 14 -20.52 -20.86 6.48
CA MET A 14 -19.22 -20.32 6.07
C MET A 14 -19.54 -19.11 5.17
N VAL A 15 -19.62 -17.94 5.79
CA VAL A 15 -19.62 -16.68 5.05
C VAL A 15 -18.21 -16.52 4.49
N LEU A 16 -18.00 -17.07 3.30
CA LEU A 16 -16.88 -16.72 2.44
C LEU A 16 -17.09 -15.28 1.99
N ILE A 17 -16.63 -14.33 2.81
CA ILE A 17 -16.37 -12.98 2.35
C ILE A 17 -15.16 -13.10 1.43
N ALA A 18 -15.40 -13.28 0.13
CA ALA A 18 -14.40 -13.12 -0.89
C ALA A 18 -14.04 -11.63 -0.97
N GLY A 19 -13.22 -11.16 -0.03
CA GLY A 19 -12.58 -9.85 -0.11
C GLY A 19 -11.54 -9.91 -1.21
N THR A 20 -11.91 -9.67 -2.47
CA THR A 20 -10.96 -9.63 -3.58
C THR A 20 -10.14 -8.33 -3.51
N GLY A 21 -9.07 -8.35 -2.71
CA GLY A 21 -8.11 -7.26 -2.56
C GLY A 21 -6.81 -7.78 -1.95
N CYS A 22 -5.72 -7.02 -2.10
CA CYS A 22 -4.42 -7.28 -1.46
C CYS A 22 -4.47 -7.39 0.09
N ASP A 23 -5.65 -7.21 0.69
CA ASP A 23 -5.91 -7.15 2.11
C ASP A 23 -6.44 -8.44 2.74
N ILE A 24 -6.62 -9.56 2.01
CA ILE A 24 -6.98 -10.83 2.69
C ILE A 24 -5.82 -11.21 3.63
N PRO A 25 -6.02 -11.21 4.97
CA PRO A 25 -4.99 -11.69 5.89
C PRO A 25 -4.67 -13.15 5.55
N PRO A 26 -3.39 -13.55 5.53
CA PRO A 26 -3.03 -14.92 5.23
C PRO A 26 -3.77 -15.84 6.20
N SER A 27 -4.27 -16.99 5.73
CA SER A 27 -4.88 -17.95 6.66
C SER A 27 -3.86 -18.35 7.72
N PRO A 28 -4.21 -18.30 9.02
CA PRO A 28 -3.26 -18.69 10.06
C PRO A 28 -2.79 -20.13 9.80
N PRO A 29 -1.52 -20.46 10.11
CA PRO A 29 -1.04 -21.82 10.02
C PRO A 29 -1.98 -22.73 10.82
N THR A 30 -2.33 -23.90 10.28
CA THR A 30 -3.25 -24.82 10.95
C THR A 30 -2.57 -26.13 11.32
N SER A 31 -2.93 -26.67 12.48
CA SER A 31 -2.54 -28.01 12.93
C SER A 31 -3.80 -28.74 13.40
N GLY A 32 -4.08 -29.91 12.83
CA GLY A 32 -5.32 -30.66 13.11
C GLY A 32 -6.60 -29.86 12.83
N GLY A 33 -6.59 -28.96 11.84
CA GLY A 33 -7.74 -28.11 11.49
C GLY A 33 -7.97 -26.90 12.41
N ARG A 34 -7.06 -26.62 13.36
CA ARG A 34 -7.12 -25.44 14.25
C ARG A 34 -6.01 -24.46 13.94
N ALA A 35 -6.32 -23.17 14.01
CA ALA A 35 -5.34 -22.10 13.87
C ALA A 35 -4.28 -22.16 14.98
N VAL A 36 -3.02 -22.06 14.59
CA VAL A 36 -1.87 -22.01 15.48
C VAL A 36 -1.56 -20.55 15.77
N THR A 37 -1.90 -20.10 16.98
CA THR A 37 -1.70 -18.71 17.44
C THR A 37 -0.44 -18.53 18.28
N SER A 38 0.29 -19.62 18.55
CA SER A 38 1.54 -19.57 19.30
C SER A 38 2.54 -20.62 18.80
N ILE A 39 3.80 -20.23 18.65
CA ILE A 39 4.91 -21.10 18.25
C ILE A 39 5.86 -21.23 19.45
N ILE A 40 6.20 -22.47 19.81
CA ILE A 40 7.17 -22.75 20.86
C ILE A 40 8.56 -22.76 20.22
N VAL A 41 9.47 -21.99 20.80
CA VAL A 41 10.88 -21.91 20.42
C VAL A 41 11.71 -22.64 21.46
N THR A 42 12.36 -23.73 21.06
CA THR A 42 13.06 -24.64 21.99
C THR A 42 14.56 -24.64 21.81
N ALA A 43 15.03 -24.65 20.55
CA ALA A 43 16.46 -24.62 20.24
C ALA A 43 17.04 -23.21 20.42
N GLU A 44 18.28 -23.12 20.88
CA GLU A 44 18.98 -21.84 21.06
C GLU A 44 19.17 -21.11 19.71
N SER A 45 19.56 -21.83 18.66
CA SER A 45 19.66 -21.29 17.30
C SER A 45 18.32 -20.79 16.74
N GLU A 46 17.22 -21.45 17.09
CA GLU A 46 15.87 -20.97 16.76
C GLU A 46 15.53 -19.72 17.55
N ARG A 47 15.89 -19.69 18.85
CA ARG A 47 15.68 -18.55 19.74
C ARG A 47 16.33 -17.29 19.18
N ASP A 48 17.57 -17.38 18.71
CA ASP A 48 18.28 -16.21 18.16
C ASP A 48 17.66 -15.69 16.87
N ALA A 49 17.19 -16.57 15.99
CA ALA A 49 16.52 -16.18 14.75
C ALA A 49 15.13 -15.59 15.01
N ALA A 50 14.35 -16.23 15.89
CA ALA A 50 13.02 -15.77 16.28
C ALA A 50 13.09 -14.47 17.09
N GLN A 51 14.08 -14.30 17.97
CA GLN A 51 14.28 -13.07 18.73
C GLN A 51 14.60 -11.89 17.81
N ARG A 52 15.46 -12.08 16.80
CA ARG A 52 15.74 -11.07 15.78
C ARG A 52 14.47 -10.60 15.06
N LEU A 53 13.57 -11.52 14.71
CA LEU A 53 12.29 -11.17 14.08
C LEU A 53 11.40 -10.35 15.02
N VAL A 54 11.30 -10.78 16.29
CA VAL A 54 10.48 -10.09 17.31
C VAL A 54 11.00 -8.67 17.57
N ASP A 55 12.32 -8.51 17.69
CA ASP A 55 12.96 -7.21 17.92
C ASP A 55 12.79 -6.29 16.70
N ALA A 56 13.03 -6.80 15.49
CA ALA A 56 12.87 -6.05 14.25
C ALA A 56 11.42 -5.61 14.03
N GLN A 57 10.44 -6.46 14.37
CA GLN A 57 9.02 -6.10 14.30
C GLN A 57 8.68 -4.94 15.24
N ALA A 58 9.20 -4.96 16.48
CA ALA A 58 8.96 -3.91 17.46
C ALA A 58 9.60 -2.59 17.04
N GLU A 59 10.83 -2.62 16.53
CA GLU A 59 11.54 -1.45 15.99
C GLU A 59 10.81 -0.86 14.78
N TYR A 60 10.33 -1.71 13.87
CA TYR A 60 9.56 -1.26 12.71
C TYR A 60 8.23 -0.61 13.11
N ARG A 61 7.47 -1.26 14.00
CA ARG A 61 6.23 -0.71 14.56
C ARG A 61 6.45 0.65 15.23
N TRP A 62 7.50 0.78 16.04
CA TRP A 62 7.82 2.03 16.71
C TRP A 62 8.15 3.13 15.71
N SER A 63 8.96 2.82 14.70
CA SER A 63 9.36 3.77 13.66
C SER A 63 8.14 4.27 12.87
N LEU A 64 7.22 3.37 12.53
CA LEU A 64 5.95 3.71 11.89
C LEU A 64 5.08 4.62 12.76
N ALA A 65 5.00 4.34 14.06
CA ALA A 65 4.24 5.17 14.99
C ALA A 65 4.83 6.58 15.13
N ALA A 66 6.16 6.70 15.19
CA ALA A 66 6.84 8.00 15.24
C ALA A 66 6.59 8.82 13.96
N LEU A 67 6.69 8.18 12.78
CA LEU A 67 6.43 8.83 11.50
C LEU A 67 4.96 9.23 11.34
N ALA A 68 4.03 8.37 11.76
CA ALA A 68 2.60 8.68 11.75
C ALA A 68 2.30 9.91 12.63
N ALA A 69 2.85 9.95 13.85
CA ALA A 69 2.67 11.08 14.75
C ALA A 69 3.19 12.39 14.15
N TYR A 70 4.37 12.37 13.49
CA TYR A 70 4.92 13.53 12.78
C TYR A 70 3.97 14.03 11.67
N TYR A 71 3.41 13.13 10.87
CA TYR A 71 2.45 13.53 9.82
C TYR A 71 1.11 14.01 10.37
N GLN A 72 0.68 13.48 11.51
CA GLN A 72 -0.53 13.92 12.18
C GLN A 72 -0.38 15.37 12.68
N THR A 73 0.74 15.70 13.32
CA THR A 73 1.00 17.06 13.83
C THR A 73 1.22 18.07 12.69
N GLY A 74 1.87 17.66 11.61
CA GLY A 74 2.11 18.50 10.43
C GLY A 74 0.92 18.64 9.48
N GLY A 75 -0.24 18.01 9.76
CA GLY A 75 -1.42 18.08 8.89
C GLY A 75 -1.29 17.30 7.57
N ALA A 76 -0.26 16.46 7.42
CA ALA A 76 -0.02 15.66 6.22
C ALA A 76 -0.91 14.40 6.20
N LEU A 77 -2.23 14.59 6.14
CA LEU A 77 -3.24 13.52 6.31
C LEU A 77 -3.01 12.29 5.42
N VAL A 78 -2.58 12.51 4.18
CA VAL A 78 -2.31 11.44 3.21
C VAL A 78 -1.11 10.60 3.66
N LYS A 79 0.00 11.24 4.03
CA LYS A 79 1.20 10.55 4.52
C LYS A 79 0.95 9.85 5.87
N HIS A 80 0.17 10.48 6.76
CA HIS A 80 -0.29 9.86 8.01
C HIS A 80 -1.07 8.55 7.77
N ARG A 81 -2.09 8.58 6.89
CA ARG A 81 -2.90 7.39 6.60
C ARG A 81 -2.11 6.22 6.08
N TRP A 82 -1.12 6.50 5.24
CA TRP A 82 -0.23 5.45 4.76
C TRP A 82 0.60 4.83 5.89
N ALA A 83 1.13 5.64 6.81
CA ALA A 83 1.91 5.14 7.94
C ALA A 83 1.06 4.25 8.86
N VAL A 84 -0.20 4.64 9.07
CA VAL A 84 -1.19 3.83 9.80
C VAL A 84 -1.50 2.52 9.08
N ARG A 85 -1.78 2.55 7.77
CA ARG A 85 -2.07 1.33 7.00
C ARG A 85 -0.91 0.34 6.99
N GLU A 86 0.33 0.81 6.93
CA GLU A 86 1.48 -0.08 7.03
C GLU A 86 1.61 -0.72 8.42
N MET A 87 1.28 0.04 9.47
CA MET A 87 1.26 -0.49 10.82
C MET A 87 0.16 -1.54 10.99
N GLU A 88 -1.03 -1.31 10.42
CA GLU A 88 -2.11 -2.32 10.35
C GLU A 88 -1.65 -3.56 9.56
N ASN A 89 -0.94 -3.36 8.44
CA ASN A 89 -0.37 -4.45 7.66
C ASN A 89 0.61 -5.31 8.49
N LEU A 90 1.48 -4.66 9.27
CA LEU A 90 2.42 -5.31 10.18
C LEU A 90 1.70 -6.12 11.27
N GLU A 91 0.61 -5.60 11.82
CA GLU A 91 -0.21 -6.30 12.82
C GLU A 91 -0.92 -7.52 12.25
N GLN A 92 -1.45 -7.39 11.03
CA GLN A 92 -2.23 -8.44 10.39
C GLN A 92 -1.37 -9.54 9.74
N ALA A 93 -0.09 -9.26 9.47
CA ALA A 93 0.80 -10.23 8.83
C ALA A 93 1.20 -11.38 9.75
N GLN A 94 1.39 -11.12 11.04
CA GLN A 94 1.84 -12.11 12.01
C GLN A 94 0.69 -12.57 12.91
N LEU A 95 0.01 -13.65 12.50
CA LEU A 95 -1.14 -14.21 13.22
C LEU A 95 -0.77 -15.15 14.39
N PHE A 96 0.47 -15.10 14.85
CA PHE A 96 0.99 -15.95 15.93
C PHE A 96 2.02 -15.21 16.78
N THR A 97 2.21 -15.66 18.01
CA THR A 97 3.29 -15.18 18.89
C THR A 97 4.32 -16.27 19.15
N PHE A 98 5.57 -15.89 19.37
CA PHE A 98 6.57 -16.81 19.90
C PHE A 98 6.43 -16.89 21.42
N LYS A 99 6.25 -18.10 21.95
CA LYS A 99 6.19 -18.27 23.41
C LYS A 99 7.56 -17.98 24.03
N ASN A 100 7.53 -17.27 25.16
CA ASN A 100 8.71 -16.92 25.96
C ASN A 100 9.72 -15.99 25.26
N LEU A 101 9.35 -15.37 24.14
CA LEU A 101 10.10 -14.26 23.57
C LEU A 101 9.36 -12.96 23.86
N GLN A 102 10.12 -11.93 24.19
CA GLN A 102 9.61 -10.56 24.32
C GLN A 102 10.50 -9.67 23.49
N ALA A 103 9.89 -8.67 22.85
CA ALA A 103 10.65 -7.68 22.12
C ALA A 103 11.50 -6.87 23.10
N SER A 104 12.75 -6.67 22.70
CA SER A 104 13.60 -5.64 23.26
C SER A 104 12.97 -4.27 23.06
N GLN A 105 13.30 -3.31 23.92
CA GLN A 105 12.81 -1.95 23.73
C GLN A 105 13.39 -1.37 22.44
N PRO A 106 12.56 -0.76 21.57
CA PRO A 106 13.03 -0.04 20.38
C PRO A 106 14.05 1.04 20.75
N ASP A 107 15.03 1.28 19.88
CA ASP A 107 16.06 2.29 20.12
C ASP A 107 15.45 3.68 20.03
N ARG A 108 15.12 4.34 21.15
CA ARG A 108 14.31 5.56 21.12
C ARG A 108 14.97 6.76 20.44
N GLY A 109 16.27 6.72 20.10
CA GLY A 109 16.95 7.69 19.24
C GLY A 109 16.59 9.17 19.47
N ALA A 110 16.68 9.98 18.40
CA ALA A 110 16.14 11.34 18.40
C ALA A 110 14.60 11.27 18.55
N THR A 111 14.08 11.91 19.58
CA THR A 111 12.63 11.97 19.84
C THR A 111 11.89 12.70 18.72
N ILE A 112 10.58 12.45 18.57
CA ILE A 112 9.70 13.11 17.58
C ILE A 112 9.85 14.65 17.56
N GLY A 113 10.22 15.26 18.69
CA GLY A 113 10.43 16.71 18.80
C GLY A 113 11.75 17.24 18.25
N GLN A 114 12.67 16.38 17.80
CA GLN A 114 14.02 16.74 17.32
C GLN A 114 14.33 16.21 15.92
N ALA A 115 13.57 15.24 15.40
CA ALA A 115 13.80 14.64 14.09
C ALA A 115 12.98 15.35 13.00
N ASP A 116 13.62 15.64 11.86
CA ASP A 116 12.92 16.05 10.65
C ASP A 116 12.27 14.84 9.94
N GLU A 117 11.46 15.11 8.92
CA GLU A 117 10.81 14.05 8.13
C GLU A 117 11.85 13.06 7.61
N ALA A 118 12.94 13.54 6.98
CA ALA A 118 13.97 12.70 6.37
C ALA A 118 14.56 11.66 7.35
N THR A 119 14.84 12.08 8.59
CA THR A 119 15.37 11.20 9.64
C THR A 119 14.37 10.10 10.03
N LEU A 120 13.10 10.47 10.23
CA LEU A 120 12.04 9.51 10.59
C LEU A 120 11.81 8.52 9.44
N VAL A 121 11.84 9.02 8.21
CA VAL A 121 11.74 8.28 6.97
C VAL A 121 12.85 7.22 6.86
N GLU A 122 14.11 7.63 6.97
CA GLU A 122 15.27 6.74 6.89
C GLU A 122 15.21 5.63 7.94
N ARG A 123 14.77 5.98 9.14
CA ARG A 123 14.58 5.01 10.22
C ARG A 123 13.54 3.96 9.88
N VAL A 124 12.39 4.36 9.32
CA VAL A 124 11.37 3.39 8.88
C VAL A 124 11.88 2.48 7.77
N VAL A 125 12.63 3.02 6.80
CA VAL A 125 13.25 2.19 5.74
C VAL A 125 14.21 1.16 6.34
N THR A 126 15.06 1.59 7.24
CA THR A 126 16.05 0.73 7.91
C THR A 126 15.38 -0.37 8.73
N ALA A 127 14.37 0.00 9.53
CA ALA A 127 13.63 -0.95 10.36
C ALA A 127 12.83 -1.95 9.52
N ARG A 128 12.21 -1.49 8.42
CA ARG A 128 11.53 -2.37 7.46
C ARG A 128 12.48 -3.39 6.86
N LYS A 129 13.67 -2.96 6.44
CA LYS A 129 14.70 -3.85 5.89
C LYS A 129 15.13 -4.89 6.92
N ALA A 130 15.42 -4.47 8.15
CA ALA A 130 15.79 -5.39 9.22
C ALA A 130 14.69 -6.44 9.48
N TYR A 131 13.42 -6.02 9.44
CA TYR A 131 12.28 -6.92 9.60
C TYR A 131 12.17 -7.93 8.45
N THR A 132 12.29 -7.50 7.19
CA THR A 132 12.24 -8.43 6.05
C THR A 132 13.43 -9.39 6.02
N ASP A 133 14.64 -8.90 6.33
CA ASP A 133 15.84 -9.74 6.42
C ASP A 133 15.70 -10.78 7.55
N ALA A 134 15.07 -10.43 8.68
CA ALA A 134 14.80 -11.36 9.77
C ALA A 134 13.75 -12.43 9.42
N ILE A 135 12.72 -12.06 8.65
CA ILE A 135 11.75 -13.03 8.10
C ILE A 135 12.48 -14.04 7.22
N ASP A 136 13.30 -13.58 6.26
CA ASP A 136 14.00 -14.45 5.33
C ASP A 136 14.98 -15.39 6.05
N ALA A 137 15.72 -14.88 7.04
CA ALA A 137 16.62 -15.68 7.85
C ALA A 137 15.87 -16.78 8.64
N LEU A 138 14.72 -16.46 9.23
CA LEU A 138 13.92 -17.43 9.97
C LEU A 138 13.24 -18.46 9.04
N THR A 139 12.81 -18.04 7.85
CA THR A 139 12.32 -18.95 6.81
C THR A 139 13.39 -19.96 6.42
N LEU A 140 14.60 -19.50 6.11
CA LEU A 140 15.73 -20.38 5.76
C LEU A 140 16.07 -21.35 6.90
N TYR A 141 16.01 -20.89 8.15
CA TYR A 141 16.20 -21.75 9.32
C TYR A 141 15.15 -22.86 9.38
N TYR A 142 13.86 -22.53 9.26
CA TYR A 142 12.77 -23.51 9.33
C TYR A 142 12.73 -24.48 8.15
N GLU A 143 13.14 -24.03 6.97
CA GLU A 143 13.35 -24.88 5.81
C GLU A 143 14.49 -25.88 6.07
N GLY A 144 15.63 -25.42 6.59
CA GLY A 144 16.79 -26.27 6.86
C GLY A 144 16.57 -27.35 7.91
N ILE A 145 15.77 -27.08 8.94
CA ILE A 145 15.44 -28.08 9.98
C ILE A 145 14.22 -28.95 9.65
N GLY A 146 13.52 -28.67 8.55
CA GLY A 146 12.37 -29.46 8.10
C GLY A 146 11.13 -29.32 8.99
N GLU A 147 10.83 -28.10 9.48
CA GLU A 147 9.66 -27.80 10.32
C GLU A 147 8.51 -27.17 9.50
N PRO A 148 7.64 -27.96 8.85
CA PRO A 148 6.70 -27.45 7.83
C PRO A 148 5.65 -26.49 8.39
N LEU A 149 5.21 -26.69 9.64
CA LEU A 149 4.23 -25.81 10.29
C LEU A 149 4.83 -24.42 10.55
N LYS A 150 6.06 -24.37 11.07
CA LYS A 150 6.75 -23.12 11.39
C LYS A 150 7.18 -22.40 10.11
N LEU A 151 7.63 -23.16 9.09
CA LEU A 151 7.91 -22.63 7.76
C LEU A 151 6.67 -21.98 7.16
N ALA A 152 5.52 -22.68 7.14
CA ALA A 152 4.27 -22.12 6.63
C ALA A 152 3.82 -20.85 7.38
N ALA A 153 4.06 -20.81 8.70
CA ALA A 153 3.75 -19.65 9.52
C ALA A 153 4.58 -18.41 9.12
N VAL A 154 5.89 -18.57 8.93
CA VAL A 154 6.77 -17.45 8.54
C VAL A 154 6.59 -17.08 7.07
N ASP A 155 6.32 -18.05 6.19
CA ASP A 155 6.00 -17.81 4.78
C ASP A 155 4.72 -16.99 4.57
N ASN A 156 3.75 -17.10 5.48
CA ASN A 156 2.59 -16.24 5.48
C ASN A 156 2.97 -14.76 5.68
N ILE A 157 3.87 -14.49 6.62
CA ILE A 157 4.41 -13.15 6.87
C ILE A 157 5.19 -12.68 5.64
N ARG A 158 6.13 -13.51 5.16
CA ARG A 158 6.97 -13.23 3.99
C ARG A 158 6.16 -12.85 2.76
N ARG A 159 5.09 -13.58 2.45
CA ARG A 159 4.22 -13.26 1.30
C ARG A 159 3.49 -11.93 1.43
N ARG A 160 3.28 -11.42 2.65
CA ARG A 160 2.64 -10.11 2.87
C ARG A 160 3.64 -8.95 2.71
N PHE A 161 4.92 -9.24 2.94
CA PHE A 161 6.04 -8.31 2.76
C PHE A 161 6.91 -8.57 1.51
N ASP A 162 6.46 -9.46 0.63
CA ASP A 162 7.05 -9.68 -0.69
C ASP A 162 6.97 -8.38 -1.49
N PRO A 163 8.05 -7.81 -2.02
CA PRO A 163 8.03 -6.58 -2.81
C PRO A 163 7.02 -6.56 -3.98
N VAL A 164 6.63 -7.73 -4.49
CA VAL A 164 5.57 -7.88 -5.51
C VAL A 164 4.17 -7.66 -4.92
N ARG A 165 3.98 -7.93 -3.62
CA ARG A 165 2.71 -7.82 -2.88
C ARG A 165 2.69 -6.66 -1.89
N THR A 166 3.84 -6.07 -1.58
CA THR A 166 3.92 -5.04 -0.55
C THR A 166 3.67 -3.67 -1.13
N TYR A 167 3.01 -2.88 -0.29
CA TYR A 167 3.21 -1.45 -0.14
C TYR A 167 4.72 -1.16 -0.23
N MET A 168 5.18 -0.66 -1.38
CA MET A 168 6.51 -0.05 -1.40
C MET A 168 6.47 1.12 -0.40
N TYR A 169 7.59 1.36 0.26
CA TYR A 169 7.75 2.48 1.17
C TYR A 169 8.59 3.54 0.45
N PHE A 170 7.96 4.50 -0.23
CA PHE A 170 8.08 5.94 0.02
C PHE A 170 7.32 6.69 -1.06
N LEU A 171 6.41 7.59 -0.68
CA LEU A 171 5.75 8.48 -1.63
C LEU A 171 6.71 9.50 -2.28
N ASP A 172 7.95 9.61 -1.82
CA ASP A 172 9.02 10.45 -2.41
C ASP A 172 10.22 9.62 -2.96
N ALA A 173 10.29 8.31 -2.71
CA ALA A 173 11.30 7.39 -3.27
C ALA A 173 10.74 6.45 -4.34
N GLU A 174 9.43 6.17 -4.31
CA GLU A 174 8.68 5.58 -5.42
C GLU A 174 8.26 6.63 -6.44
N VAL A 175 7.93 7.83 -5.97
CA VAL A 175 7.47 8.92 -6.81
C VAL A 175 8.62 9.90 -6.95
N PRO A 176 9.28 9.97 -8.12
CA PRO A 176 10.36 10.91 -8.32
C PRO A 176 9.93 12.36 -8.09
N PRO A 177 10.89 13.29 -7.89
CA PRO A 177 10.60 14.66 -7.45
C PRO A 177 9.79 15.46 -8.47
N ALA A 178 9.14 16.54 -8.00
CA ALA A 178 8.08 17.22 -8.76
C ALA A 178 8.64 18.12 -9.86
N ASP A 179 9.92 18.43 -9.75
CA ASP A 179 10.70 19.31 -10.60
C ASP A 179 11.33 18.59 -11.80
N LEU A 180 11.05 17.30 -12.01
CA LEU A 180 11.37 16.64 -13.27
C LEU A 180 10.70 17.36 -14.44
N LYS A 181 11.42 17.46 -15.56
CA LYS A 181 10.99 18.17 -16.77
C LYS A 181 10.87 17.21 -17.95
N PRO A 182 9.73 16.53 -18.13
CA PRO A 182 9.55 15.55 -19.19
C PRO A 182 9.24 16.19 -20.54
N LEU A 183 10.29 16.67 -21.20
CA LEU A 183 10.16 17.42 -22.45
C LEU A 183 10.68 16.65 -23.68
N THR A 184 11.20 15.43 -23.49
CA THR A 184 11.88 14.68 -24.55
C THR A 184 11.04 13.49 -25.00
N ILE A 185 10.84 13.33 -26.31
CA ILE A 185 10.30 12.10 -26.86
C ILE A 185 11.46 11.11 -27.00
N ILE A 186 11.41 9.99 -26.28
CA ILE A 186 12.45 8.96 -26.27
C ILE A 186 11.85 7.66 -26.82
N PRO A 187 12.27 7.17 -28.00
CA PRO A 187 11.67 5.99 -28.64
C PRO A 187 11.61 4.74 -27.75
N GLU A 188 12.65 4.49 -26.96
CA GLU A 188 12.71 3.35 -26.04
C GLU A 188 11.69 3.50 -24.90
N ALA A 189 11.49 4.72 -24.41
CA ALA A 189 10.47 5.00 -23.40
C ALA A 189 9.05 4.88 -23.96
N GLU A 190 8.82 5.30 -25.21
CA GLU A 190 7.56 5.06 -25.92
C GLU A 190 7.26 3.55 -25.98
N GLN A 191 8.25 2.74 -26.38
CA GLN A 191 8.07 1.29 -26.45
C GLN A 191 7.78 0.65 -25.08
N MET A 192 8.50 1.07 -24.03
CA MET A 192 8.23 0.61 -22.66
C MET A 192 6.83 1.00 -22.19
N PHE A 193 6.39 2.21 -22.54
CA PHE A 193 5.07 2.71 -22.20
C PHE A 193 3.97 1.85 -22.84
N GLU A 194 4.07 1.58 -24.15
CA GLU A 194 3.10 0.75 -24.86
C GLU A 194 3.05 -0.69 -24.31
N GLN A 195 4.20 -1.26 -23.94
CA GLN A 195 4.25 -2.58 -23.28
C GLN A 195 3.54 -2.57 -21.92
N ALA A 196 3.80 -1.54 -21.10
CA ALA A 196 3.17 -1.38 -19.79
C ALA A 196 1.65 -1.17 -19.93
N LEU A 197 1.22 -0.39 -20.92
CA LEU A 197 -0.19 -0.14 -21.21
C LEU A 197 -0.91 -1.40 -21.69
N ALA A 198 -0.30 -2.19 -22.59
CA ALA A 198 -0.88 -3.46 -23.03
C ALA A 198 -1.08 -4.44 -21.86
N LEU A 199 -0.15 -4.47 -20.89
CA LEU A 199 -0.29 -5.26 -19.66
C LEU A 199 -1.44 -4.73 -18.78
N TYR A 200 -1.57 -3.41 -18.66
CA TYR A 200 -2.66 -2.77 -17.90
C TYR A 200 -4.02 -3.13 -18.50
N GLU A 201 -4.17 -2.98 -19.81
CA GLU A 201 -5.42 -3.29 -20.53
C GLU A 201 -5.73 -4.79 -20.47
N GLY A 202 -4.72 -5.63 -20.67
CA GLY A 202 -4.84 -7.10 -20.55
C GLY A 202 -5.14 -7.60 -19.14
N GLY A 203 -4.94 -6.76 -18.11
CA GLY A 203 -5.31 -7.02 -16.72
C GLY A 203 -6.78 -6.72 -16.40
N ARG A 204 -7.48 -5.96 -17.25
CA ARG A 204 -8.90 -5.60 -17.10
C ARG A 204 -9.79 -6.67 -17.75
N VAL A 205 -10.00 -7.79 -17.08
CA VAL A 205 -10.91 -8.85 -17.58
C VAL A 205 -12.36 -8.47 -17.27
N LEU A 206 -13.14 -8.14 -18.32
CA LEU A 206 -14.61 -8.04 -18.34
C LEU A 206 -15.27 -7.47 -17.07
N GLY A 207 -14.83 -6.28 -16.64
CA GLY A 207 -15.56 -5.39 -15.72
C GLY A 207 -15.77 -5.85 -14.27
N ILE A 208 -15.48 -7.11 -13.92
CA ILE A 208 -15.77 -7.67 -12.59
C ILE A 208 -14.52 -8.25 -11.91
N THR A 209 -13.50 -8.70 -12.67
CA THR A 209 -12.29 -9.31 -12.10
C THR A 209 -11.01 -8.66 -12.64
N VAL A 210 -10.17 -8.15 -11.74
CA VAL A 210 -8.83 -7.66 -12.05
C VAL A 210 -7.86 -8.84 -12.05
N ASP A 211 -7.11 -9.05 -13.14
CA ASP A 211 -5.95 -9.94 -13.13
C ASP A 211 -4.79 -9.21 -12.42
N TYR A 212 -4.75 -9.36 -11.10
CA TYR A 212 -3.77 -8.70 -10.23
C TYR A 212 -2.32 -8.96 -10.66
N ALA A 213 -2.01 -10.14 -11.19
CA ALA A 213 -0.65 -10.46 -11.61
C ALA A 213 -0.24 -9.60 -12.81
N LYS A 214 -1.11 -9.47 -13.82
CA LYS A 214 -0.85 -8.60 -14.98
C LYS A 214 -0.86 -7.12 -14.62
N THR A 215 -1.82 -6.67 -13.81
CA THR A 215 -1.88 -5.28 -13.36
C THR A 215 -0.63 -4.90 -12.55
N ARG A 216 -0.09 -5.82 -11.74
CA ARG A 216 1.18 -5.60 -11.03
C ARG A 216 2.38 -5.56 -11.97
N GLN A 217 2.44 -6.43 -12.98
CA GLN A 217 3.50 -6.37 -14.00
C GLN A 217 3.48 -5.03 -14.73
N SER A 218 2.30 -4.52 -15.08
CA SER A 218 2.14 -3.19 -15.66
C SER A 218 2.68 -2.10 -14.74
N LEU A 219 2.31 -2.10 -13.45
CA LEU A 219 2.83 -1.15 -12.46
C LEU A 219 4.35 -1.12 -12.43
N LEU A 220 4.99 -2.28 -12.35
CA LEU A 220 6.45 -2.39 -12.30
C LEU A 220 7.10 -1.83 -13.57
N ARG A 221 6.49 -2.04 -14.74
CA ARG A 221 6.99 -1.50 -16.02
C ARG A 221 6.86 0.02 -16.12
N PHE A 222 5.75 0.59 -15.66
CA PHE A 222 5.63 2.06 -15.60
C PHE A 222 6.64 2.68 -14.63
N LEU A 223 6.85 2.09 -13.44
CA LEU A 223 7.87 2.56 -12.49
C LEU A 223 9.29 2.47 -13.08
N ASP A 224 9.59 1.39 -13.79
CA ASP A 224 10.88 1.18 -14.44
C ASP A 224 11.14 2.19 -15.57
N LEU A 225 10.12 2.49 -16.39
CA LEU A 225 10.19 3.55 -17.40
C LEU A 225 10.55 4.89 -16.77
N ILE A 226 9.85 5.28 -15.70
CA ILE A 226 10.08 6.55 -15.02
C ILE A 226 11.51 6.64 -14.46
N ARG A 227 12.02 5.53 -13.90
CA ARG A 227 13.38 5.46 -13.35
C ARG A 227 14.44 5.59 -14.45
N GLN A 228 14.27 4.89 -15.56
CA GLN A 228 15.26 4.85 -16.64
C GLN A 228 15.22 6.09 -17.52
N TYR A 229 14.05 6.71 -17.69
CA TYR A 229 13.82 7.82 -18.61
C TYR A 229 13.11 9.02 -17.95
N PRO A 230 13.69 9.64 -16.91
CA PRO A 230 13.05 10.71 -16.12
C PRO A 230 12.80 12.02 -16.90
N THR A 231 13.28 12.14 -18.14
CA THR A 231 13.03 13.29 -19.02
C THR A 231 12.06 12.97 -20.17
N SER A 232 11.56 11.72 -20.24
CA SER A 232 10.61 11.30 -21.27
C SER A 232 9.25 11.92 -21.05
N THR A 233 8.60 12.41 -22.12
CA THR A 233 7.19 12.85 -22.09
C THR A 233 6.24 11.77 -21.55
N LYS A 234 6.61 10.48 -21.62
CA LYS A 234 5.81 9.37 -21.11
C LYS A 234 5.79 9.21 -19.60
N ILE A 235 6.63 9.90 -18.82
CA ILE A 235 6.56 9.74 -17.36
C ILE A 235 5.24 10.29 -16.79
N ALA A 236 4.68 11.36 -17.36
CA ALA A 236 3.41 11.94 -16.90
C ALA A 236 2.24 10.99 -17.18
N TYR A 237 2.18 10.41 -18.40
CA TYR A 237 1.22 9.37 -18.74
C TYR A 237 1.39 8.13 -17.85
N SER A 238 2.63 7.70 -17.62
CA SER A 238 2.92 6.55 -16.75
C SER A 238 2.43 6.81 -15.33
N ALA A 239 2.66 8.00 -14.78
CA ALA A 239 2.15 8.40 -13.48
C ALA A 239 0.62 8.34 -13.40
N PHE A 240 -0.09 8.76 -14.45
CA PHE A 240 -1.55 8.63 -14.51
C PHE A 240 -2.00 7.17 -14.42
N TYR A 241 -1.41 6.28 -15.22
CA TYR A 241 -1.79 4.85 -15.20
C TYR A 241 -1.38 4.15 -13.90
N ILE A 242 -0.26 4.54 -13.28
CA ILE A 242 0.09 4.09 -11.93
C ILE A 242 -1.01 4.50 -10.94
N GLY A 243 -1.54 5.72 -11.05
CA GLY A 243 -2.69 6.17 -10.27
C GLY A 243 -3.93 5.29 -10.46
N GLU A 244 -4.28 4.95 -11.71
CA GLU A 244 -5.37 4.03 -12.01
C GLU A 244 -5.15 2.63 -11.41
N ILE A 245 -3.93 2.10 -11.49
CA ILE A 245 -3.59 0.79 -10.92
C ILE A 245 -3.74 0.80 -9.40
N TYR A 246 -3.24 1.83 -8.72
CA TYR A 246 -3.42 1.95 -7.28
C TYR A 246 -4.88 2.08 -6.88
N ARG A 247 -5.69 2.78 -7.68
CA ARG A 247 -7.14 2.80 -7.48
C ARG A 247 -7.77 1.41 -7.60
N GLN A 248 -7.33 0.59 -8.57
CA GLN A 248 -7.79 -0.81 -8.71
C GLN A 248 -7.34 -1.69 -7.53
N PHE A 249 -6.23 -1.35 -6.88
CA PHE A 249 -5.72 -2.04 -5.69
C PHE A 249 -6.31 -1.53 -4.37
N ASP A 250 -7.31 -0.63 -4.41
CA ASP A 250 -7.89 0.02 -3.22
C ASP A 250 -6.88 0.83 -2.38
N GLU A 251 -5.96 1.50 -3.10
CA GLU A 251 -4.92 2.38 -2.58
C GLU A 251 -5.20 3.87 -2.87
N PRO A 252 -6.27 4.47 -2.32
CA PRO A 252 -6.72 5.82 -2.67
C PRO A 252 -5.66 6.89 -2.44
N THR A 253 -4.90 6.76 -1.35
CA THR A 253 -3.78 7.65 -1.00
C THR A 253 -2.71 7.66 -2.10
N ARG A 254 -2.27 6.48 -2.56
CA ARG A 254 -1.23 6.37 -3.59
C ARG A 254 -1.76 6.84 -4.93
N ALA A 255 -3.01 6.51 -5.24
CA ALA A 255 -3.67 6.96 -6.47
C ALA A 255 -3.64 8.50 -6.57
N VAL A 256 -4.10 9.22 -5.53
CA VAL A 256 -4.06 10.70 -5.50
C VAL A 256 -2.65 11.24 -5.72
N ILE A 257 -1.64 10.65 -5.08
CA ILE A 257 -0.27 11.14 -5.21
C ILE A 257 0.27 10.98 -6.63
N TRP A 258 0.02 9.83 -7.26
CA TRP A 258 0.44 9.58 -8.63
C TRP A 258 -0.30 10.43 -9.66
N TYR A 259 -1.61 10.66 -9.47
CA TYR A 259 -2.35 11.61 -10.30
C TYR A 259 -1.82 13.03 -10.17
N ARG A 260 -1.54 13.49 -8.95
CA ARG A 260 -0.91 14.80 -8.72
C ARG A 260 0.47 14.88 -9.36
N ARG A 261 1.24 13.80 -9.31
CA ARG A 261 2.55 13.74 -9.96
C ARG A 261 2.43 13.89 -11.47
N ALA A 262 1.47 13.20 -12.07
CA ALA A 262 1.21 13.27 -13.50
C ALA A 262 0.97 14.72 -13.96
N THR A 263 0.20 15.49 -13.19
CA THR A 263 -0.16 16.88 -13.53
C THR A 263 0.89 17.92 -13.13
N GLN A 264 1.76 17.59 -12.17
CA GLN A 264 2.95 18.39 -11.87
C GLN A 264 3.97 18.30 -13.01
N TRP A 265 4.18 17.10 -13.53
CA TRP A 265 5.11 16.83 -14.62
C TRP A 265 4.57 17.29 -15.98
N ASP A 266 3.26 17.16 -16.21
CA ASP A 266 2.58 17.71 -17.38
C ASP A 266 1.29 18.44 -16.96
N PRO A 267 1.33 19.77 -16.80
CA PRO A 267 0.15 20.55 -16.46
C PRO A 267 -0.99 20.46 -17.47
N MET A 268 -0.68 20.14 -18.74
CA MET A 268 -1.62 20.07 -19.87
C MET A 268 -1.96 18.62 -20.26
N LEU A 269 -1.65 17.65 -19.38
CA LEU A 269 -1.94 16.23 -19.58
C LEU A 269 -3.40 16.02 -20.00
N ASP A 270 -3.61 15.36 -21.13
CA ASP A 270 -4.92 15.02 -21.70
C ASP A 270 -5.54 13.77 -21.04
N ARG A 271 -5.39 13.66 -19.72
CA ARG A 271 -5.96 12.59 -18.89
C ARG A 271 -6.61 13.20 -17.65
N PRO A 272 -7.73 12.65 -17.14
CA PRO A 272 -8.53 13.23 -16.07
C PRO A 272 -7.89 13.05 -14.68
N ALA A 273 -6.57 13.25 -14.56
CA ALA A 273 -5.81 13.02 -13.34
C ALA A 273 -6.28 13.92 -12.19
N ARG A 274 -6.56 15.21 -12.45
CA ARG A 274 -7.01 16.14 -11.40
C ARG A 274 -8.42 15.77 -10.96
N PHE A 275 -9.28 15.46 -11.91
CA PHE A 275 -10.65 15.05 -11.62
C PHE A 275 -10.72 13.75 -10.80
N GLU A 276 -9.97 12.71 -11.19
CA GLU A 276 -9.92 11.46 -10.42
C GLU A 276 -9.32 11.66 -9.03
N ALA A 277 -8.23 12.44 -8.93
CA ALA A 277 -7.66 12.79 -7.63
C ALA A 277 -8.67 13.53 -6.74
N ALA A 278 -9.45 14.47 -7.29
CA ALA A 278 -10.48 15.21 -6.54
C ALA A 278 -11.59 14.29 -6.04
N ARG A 279 -12.05 13.37 -6.90
CA ARG A 279 -13.09 12.37 -6.56
C ARG A 279 -12.61 11.47 -5.42
N ILE A 280 -11.41 10.92 -5.53
CA ILE A 280 -10.82 10.06 -4.48
C ILE A 280 -10.63 10.87 -3.19
N ALA A 281 -10.11 12.10 -3.27
CA ALA A 281 -9.94 12.97 -2.11
C ALA A 281 -11.27 13.20 -1.37
N GLN A 282 -12.36 13.46 -2.09
CA GLN A 282 -13.68 13.70 -1.51
C GLN A 282 -14.31 12.44 -0.93
N PHE A 283 -14.38 11.36 -1.71
CA PHE A 283 -15.23 10.22 -1.39
C PHE A 283 -14.52 9.11 -0.62
N GLU A 284 -13.26 8.87 -0.92
CA GLU A 284 -12.49 7.78 -0.32
C GLU A 284 -11.62 8.33 0.82
N LEU A 285 -10.99 9.49 0.61
CA LEU A 285 -10.16 10.11 1.62
C LEU A 285 -10.91 11.04 2.58
N ARG A 286 -12.15 11.46 2.27
CA ARG A 286 -12.90 12.46 3.08
C ARG A 286 -12.09 13.73 3.38
N ASN A 287 -11.18 14.10 2.48
CA ASN A 287 -10.36 15.30 2.56
C ASN A 287 -10.99 16.37 1.66
N TYR A 288 -11.99 17.07 2.22
CA TYR A 288 -12.80 18.04 1.49
C TYR A 288 -12.02 19.28 1.03
N GLU A 289 -11.04 19.71 1.82
CA GLU A 289 -10.16 20.82 1.47
C GLU A 289 -9.30 20.48 0.25
N MET A 290 -8.64 19.31 0.27
CA MET A 290 -7.89 18.81 -0.87
C MET A 290 -8.77 18.62 -2.10
N ALA A 291 -9.97 18.04 -1.93
CA ALA A 291 -10.92 17.86 -3.01
C ALA A 291 -11.33 19.19 -3.65
N LEU A 292 -11.64 20.22 -2.83
CA LEU A 292 -11.99 21.55 -3.32
C LEU A 292 -10.85 22.16 -4.14
N GLY A 293 -9.61 22.07 -3.65
CA GLY A 293 -8.43 22.52 -4.40
C GLY A 293 -8.30 21.83 -5.75
N LEU A 294 -8.37 20.49 -5.77
CA LEU A 294 -8.24 19.71 -6.99
C LEU A 294 -9.38 19.96 -7.99
N TYR A 295 -10.63 20.11 -7.55
CA TYR A 295 -11.73 20.48 -8.45
C TYR A 295 -11.56 21.88 -9.05
N ARG A 296 -10.97 22.83 -8.32
CA ARG A 296 -10.65 24.15 -8.88
C ARG A 296 -9.58 24.04 -9.95
N GLU A 297 -8.57 23.18 -9.76
CA GLU A 297 -7.58 22.91 -10.80
C GLU A 297 -8.21 22.24 -12.04
N VAL A 298 -9.23 21.38 -11.89
CA VAL A 298 -9.98 20.82 -13.05
C VAL A 298 -10.57 21.96 -13.89
N LEU A 299 -11.20 22.95 -13.28
CA LEU A 299 -11.77 24.10 -14.01
C LEU A 299 -10.71 24.94 -14.73
N GLN A 300 -9.48 24.96 -14.22
CA GLN A 300 -8.40 25.76 -14.75
C GLN A 300 -7.65 25.08 -15.91
N TYR A 301 -7.43 23.76 -15.81
CA TYR A 301 -6.51 23.04 -16.70
C TYR A 301 -7.18 21.98 -17.57
N GLU A 302 -8.29 21.37 -17.15
CA GLU A 302 -8.95 20.33 -17.95
C GLU A 302 -9.89 20.97 -18.97
N THR A 303 -9.44 21.07 -20.23
CA THR A 303 -10.26 21.57 -21.34
C THR A 303 -10.73 20.46 -22.29
N PHE A 304 -10.19 19.25 -22.14
CA PHE A 304 -10.47 18.11 -23.02
C PHE A 304 -11.74 17.33 -22.63
N ASP A 305 -12.19 17.43 -21.36
CA ASP A 305 -13.41 16.77 -20.87
C ASP A 305 -14.36 17.76 -20.19
N MET A 306 -15.28 18.31 -20.98
CA MET A 306 -16.30 19.25 -20.50
C MET A 306 -17.32 18.62 -19.53
N GLY A 307 -17.44 17.29 -19.53
CA GLY A 307 -18.28 16.56 -18.59
C GLY A 307 -17.71 16.66 -17.18
N ASN A 308 -16.42 16.35 -17.03
CA ASN A 308 -15.69 16.47 -15.76
C ASN A 308 -15.68 17.91 -15.26
N VAL A 309 -15.47 18.89 -16.13
CA VAL A 309 -15.53 20.33 -15.79
C VAL A 309 -16.90 20.71 -15.20
N LYS A 310 -17.99 20.24 -15.82
CA LYS A 310 -19.36 20.50 -15.32
C LYS A 310 -19.57 19.86 -13.94
N VAL A 311 -19.12 18.62 -13.75
CA VAL A 311 -19.23 17.93 -12.45
C VAL A 311 -18.40 18.65 -11.39
N ALA A 312 -17.16 19.02 -11.69
CA ALA A 312 -16.27 19.74 -10.78
C ALA A 312 -16.90 21.06 -10.30
N ARG A 313 -17.53 21.82 -11.19
CA ARG A 313 -18.25 23.06 -10.82
C ARG A 313 -19.36 22.81 -9.81
N GLY A 314 -20.15 21.75 -10.00
CA GLY A 314 -21.19 21.35 -9.05
C GLY A 314 -20.59 20.96 -7.69
N ARG A 315 -19.53 20.15 -7.70
CA ARG A 315 -18.84 19.71 -6.47
C ARG A 315 -18.21 20.86 -5.69
N ILE A 316 -17.64 21.87 -6.37
CA ILE A 316 -17.13 23.08 -5.72
C ILE A 316 -18.24 23.78 -4.94
N ALA A 317 -19.40 24.01 -5.57
CA ALA A 317 -20.53 24.67 -4.91
C ALA A 317 -21.04 23.88 -3.70
N GLU A 318 -21.14 22.54 -3.82
CA GLU A 318 -21.52 21.67 -2.70
C GLU A 318 -20.53 21.73 -1.53
N LEU A 319 -19.23 21.66 -1.83
CA LEU A 319 -18.17 21.68 -0.81
C LEU A 319 -18.09 23.05 -0.12
N GLU A 320 -18.16 24.14 -0.88
CA GLU A 320 -18.16 25.51 -0.33
C GLU A 320 -19.37 25.76 0.57
N PHE A 321 -20.56 25.32 0.17
CA PHE A 321 -21.75 25.39 1.02
C PHE A 321 -21.58 24.58 2.31
N ALA A 322 -21.10 23.35 2.21
CA ALA A 322 -20.90 22.47 3.36
C ALA A 322 -19.80 22.96 4.34
N MET A 323 -18.79 23.67 3.83
CA MET A 323 -17.68 24.20 4.63
C MET A 323 -17.95 25.60 5.19
N GLY A 324 -18.72 26.44 4.49
CA GLY A 324 -19.09 27.80 4.91
C GLY A 324 -20.29 27.89 5.86
N GLY A 325 -21.04 26.80 6.02
CA GLY A 325 -22.16 26.70 6.98
C GLY A 325 -21.75 26.24 8.40
N LYS A 326 -20.46 26.31 8.75
CA LYS A 326 -19.94 25.96 10.08
C LYS A 326 -19.56 27.19 10.89
#